data_AF-A0A7C3JV46-F1
#
_entry.id   AF-A0A7C3JV46-F1
#
_cell.length_a   1.000
_cell.length_b   1.000
_cell.length_c   1.000
_cell.angle_alpha   90.00
_cell.angle_beta   90.00
_cell.angle_gamma   90.00
#
_symmetry.space_group_name_H-M   'P 1'
#
loop_
_entity.id
_entity.type
_entity.pdbx_description
1 polymer ?
#
loop_
_entity_poly.entity_id
_entity_poly.type
_entity_poly.pdbx_seq_one_letter_code
_entity_poly.pdbx_strand_id
1 'polypeptide(L)' 'MSVDRKALLEEERKLRRLSRAMDVAATLLRQVDLTLDEARDVVEHAKQTALKLFPDKEATFDLIYGPRFRRILVEKYRLQ' A
#
# COMPACT_ATOMS: atom_id res chain seq x y z
N MET A 1 19.45 -11.76 -24.86
CA MET A 1 18.63 -10.53 -24.73
C MET A 1 17.11 -10.76 -24.59
N SER A 2 16.59 -12.01 -24.51
CA SER A 2 15.14 -12.26 -24.35
C SER A 2 14.67 -12.44 -22.90
N VAL A 3 15.60 -12.78 -21.99
CA VAL A 3 15.31 -13.04 -20.56
C VAL A 3 14.97 -11.74 -19.81
N ASP A 4 15.68 -10.65 -20.10
CA ASP A 4 15.49 -9.35 -19.45
C ASP A 4 14.09 -8.74 -19.69
N ARG A 5 13.53 -8.94 -20.89
CA ARG A 5 12.21 -8.40 -21.22
C ARG A 5 11.09 -9.08 -20.44
N LYS A 6 11.19 -10.40 -20.20
CA LYS A 6 10.18 -11.12 -19.40
C LYS A 6 10.25 -10.70 -17.93
N ALA A 7 11.46 -10.63 -17.36
CA ALA A 7 11.66 -10.17 -15.99
C ALA A 7 11.15 -8.73 -15.79
N LEU A 8 11.46 -7.82 -16.72
CA LEU A 8 10.97 -6.43 -16.68
C LEU A 8 9.44 -6.36 -16.73
N LEU A 9 8.79 -7.13 -17.62
CA LEU A 9 7.33 -7.17 -17.69
C LEU A 9 6.68 -7.73 -16.42
N GLU A 10 7.31 -8.71 -15.77
CA GLU A 10 6.85 -9.24 -14.48
C GLU A 10 6.98 -8.20 -13.36
N GLU A 11 8.10 -7.48 -13.32
CA GLU A 11 8.31 -6.40 -12.36
C GLU A 11 7.29 -5.28 -12.54
N GLU A 12 7.06 -4.83 -13.77
CA GLU A 12 6.01 -3.85 -14.06
C GLU A 12 4.61 -4.34 -13.64
N ARG A 13 4.31 -5.64 -13.83
CA ARG A 13 3.05 -6.24 -13.38
C ARG A 13 2.94 -6.19 -11.85
N LYS A 14 4.02 -6.47 -11.11
CA LYS A 14 4.05 -6.34 -9.65
C LYS A 14 3.84 -4.89 -9.22
N LEU A 15 4.49 -3.92 -9.86
CA LEU A 15 4.31 -2.49 -9.58
C LEU A 15 2.87 -2.03 -9.82
N ARG A 16 2.26 -2.43 -10.94
CA ARG A 16 0.84 -2.11 -11.22
C ARG A 16 -0.10 -2.72 -10.20
N ARG A 17 0.16 -3.96 -9.75
CA ARG A 17 -0.63 -4.61 -8.70
C ARG A 17 -0.49 -3.89 -7.36
N LEU A 18 0.75 -3.52 -7.00
CA LEU A 18 1.04 -2.75 -5.79
C LEU A 18 0.28 -1.42 -5.81
N SER A 19 0.42 -0.63 -6.87
CA SER A 19 -0.24 0.67 -7.00
C SER A 19 -1.76 0.55 -6.82
N ARG A 20 -2.39 -0.41 -7.50
CA ARG A 20 -3.83 -0.68 -7.36
C ARG A 20 -4.22 -1.05 -5.93
N ALA A 21 -3.45 -1.92 -5.27
CA ALA A 21 -3.73 -2.30 -3.89
C ALA A 21 -3.65 -1.09 -2.94
N MET A 22 -2.67 -0.21 -3.15
CA MET A 22 -2.51 1.01 -2.34
C MET A 22 -3.63 2.01 -2.57
N ASP A 23 -4.10 2.16 -3.81
CA ASP A 23 -5.22 3.03 -4.12
C ASP A 23 -6.55 2.50 -3.57
N VAL A 24 -6.76 1.18 -3.59
CA VAL A 24 -7.90 0.54 -2.95
C VAL A 24 -7.86 0.77 -1.43
N ALA A 25 -6.73 0.50 -0.78
CA ALA A 25 -6.56 0.75 0.65
C ALA A 25 -6.84 2.22 1.00
N ALA A 26 -6.26 3.16 0.25
CA ALA A 26 -6.49 4.58 0.46
C ALA A 26 -7.96 5.00 0.25
N THR A 27 -8.67 4.35 -0.67
CA THR A 27 -10.10 4.58 -0.92
C THR A 27 -10.96 4.03 0.22
N LEU A 28 -10.68 2.81 0.69
CA LEU A 28 -11.34 2.21 1.86
C LEU A 28 -11.18 3.10 3.09
N LEU A 29 -9.95 3.52 3.38
CA LEU A 29 -9.64 4.39 4.51
C LEU A 29 -10.41 5.72 4.45
N ARG A 30 -10.65 6.28 3.26
CA ARG A 30 -11.39 7.54 3.09
C ARG A 30 -12.91 7.40 3.11
N GLN A 31 -13.44 6.38 2.45
CA GLN A 31 -14.87 6.34 2.08
C GLN A 31 -15.71 5.40 2.94
N VAL A 32 -15.11 4.34 3.49
CA VAL A 32 -15.85 3.37 4.30
C VAL A 32 -15.87 3.83 5.75
N ASP A 33 -17.00 3.72 6.44
CA ASP A 33 -17.05 4.00 7.86
C ASP A 33 -16.40 2.85 8.62
N LEU A 34 -15.16 3.07 9.04
CA LEU A 34 -14.31 2.10 9.73
C LEU A 34 -13.97 2.69 11.09
N THR A 35 -13.91 1.88 12.12
CA THR A 35 -13.27 2.25 13.37
C THR A 35 -11.77 2.51 13.15
N LEU A 36 -11.12 3.17 14.11
CA LEU A 36 -9.68 3.44 14.02
C LEU A 36 -8.87 2.13 13.94
N ASP A 37 -9.29 1.09 14.65
CA ASP A 37 -8.59 -0.20 14.65
C ASP A 37 -8.75 -0.94 13.33
N GLU A 38 -9.97 -0.99 12.76
CA GLU A 38 -10.18 -1.54 11.41
C GLU A 38 -9.38 -0.77 10.35
N ALA A 39 -9.27 0.56 10.49
CA ALA A 39 -8.47 1.36 9.59
C ALA A 39 -6.96 1.06 9.72
N ARG A 40 -6.47 0.76 10.93
CA ARG A 40 -5.10 0.29 11.15
C ARG A 40 -4.89 -1.08 10.50
N ASP A 41 -5.85 -1.98 10.62
CA ASP A 41 -5.79 -3.30 9.98
C ASP A 41 -5.73 -3.18 8.45
N VAL A 42 -6.46 -2.24 7.85
CA VAL A 42 -6.37 -1.96 6.40
C VAL A 42 -4.95 -1.51 6.01
N VAL A 43 -4.31 -0.65 6.80
CA VAL A 43 -2.92 -0.22 6.56
C VAL A 43 -1.95 -1.39 6.69
N GLU A 44 -2.11 -2.22 7.71
CA GLU A 44 -1.27 -3.41 7.93
C GLU A 44 -1.43 -4.40 6.78
N HIS A 45 -2.66 -4.70 6.35
CA HIS A 45 -2.91 -5.57 5.20
C HIS A 45 -2.34 -5.01 3.89
N ALA A 46 -2.37 -3.69 3.70
CA ALA A 46 -1.71 -3.04 2.57
C ALA A 46 -0.19 -3.25 2.61
N LYS A 47 0.43 -3.08 3.79
CA LYS A 47 1.86 -3.34 4.01
C LYS A 47 2.23 -4.79 3.73
N GLN A 48 1.49 -5.74 4.29
CA GLN A 48 1.69 -7.17 4.06
C GLN A 48 1.54 -7.54 2.57
N THR A 49 0.60 -6.92 1.87
CA THR A 49 0.43 -7.12 0.41
C THR A 49 1.64 -6.61 -0.36
N ALA A 50 2.18 -5.46 0.02
CA ALA A 50 3.38 -4.91 -0.58
C ALA A 50 4.61 -5.81 -0.35
N LEU A 51 4.79 -6.30 0.87
CA LEU A 51 5.90 -7.19 1.22
C LEU A 51 5.79 -8.56 0.53
N LYS A 52 4.59 -9.08 0.29
CA LYS A 52 4.40 -10.28 -0.54
C LYS A 52 4.85 -10.09 -1.99
N LEU A 53 4.70 -8.87 -2.53
CA LEU A 53 5.13 -8.54 -3.90
C LEU A 53 6.64 -8.20 -3.96
N PHE A 54 7.14 -7.54 -2.91
CA PHE A 54 8.50 -7.03 -2.77
C PHE A 54 9.01 -7.21 -1.33
N PRO A 55 9.50 -8.43 -0.97
CA PRO A 55 9.86 -8.77 0.41
C PRO A 55 10.89 -7.84 1.06
N ASP A 56 11.89 -7.41 0.29
CA ASP A 56 13.02 -6.62 0.79
C ASP A 56 12.78 -5.09 0.72
N LYS A 57 11.53 -4.65 0.53
CA LYS A 57 11.18 -3.25 0.26
C LYS A 57 10.29 -2.61 1.33
N GLU A 58 10.35 -3.12 2.56
CA GLU A 58 9.57 -2.59 3.69
C GLU A 58 9.83 -1.11 3.93
N ALA A 59 11.09 -0.71 4.07
CA ALA A 59 11.46 0.69 4.28
C ALA A 59 11.00 1.60 3.12
N THR A 60 10.98 1.08 1.90
CA THR A 60 10.48 1.81 0.72
C THR A 60 8.97 1.98 0.78
N PHE A 61 8.24 0.96 1.20
CA PHE A 61 6.80 1.06 1.44
C PHE A 61 6.50 2.11 2.50
N ASP A 62 7.18 2.04 3.64
CA ASP A 62 6.95 2.97 4.75
C ASP A 62 7.28 4.41 4.33
N LEU A 63 8.30 4.62 3.49
CA LEU A 63 8.65 5.93 2.96
C LEU A 63 7.61 6.49 1.96
N ILE A 64 7.09 5.66 1.05
CA ILE A 64 6.22 6.11 -0.04
C ILE A 64 4.74 6.16 0.39
N TYR A 65 4.27 5.12 1.07
CA TYR A 65 2.85 4.93 1.38
C TYR A 65 2.52 5.25 2.84
N GLY A 66 3.47 5.10 3.76
CA GLY A 66 3.30 5.41 5.17
C GLY A 66 2.76 6.83 5.42
N PRO A 67 3.40 7.90 4.88
CA PRO A 67 2.90 9.27 5.01
C PRO A 67 1.49 9.46 4.44
N ARG A 68 1.18 8.82 3.31
CA ARG A 68 -0.13 8.90 2.66
C ARG A 68 -1.22 8.33 3.55
N PHE A 69 -1.02 7.12 4.08
CA PHE A 69 -2.00 6.49 4.98
C PHE A 69 -2.11 7.22 6.31
N ARG A 70 -0.99 7.62 6.90
CA ARG A 70 -0.98 8.41 8.15
C ARG A 70 -1.81 9.67 8.01
N ARG A 71 -1.66 10.41 6.91
CA ARG A 71 -2.42 11.62 6.66
C ARG A 71 -3.94 11.36 6.61
N ILE A 72 -4.36 10.31 5.91
CA ILE A 72 -5.78 9.92 5.86
C ILE A 72 -6.30 9.59 7.26
N LEU A 73 -5.55 8.82 8.05
CA LEU A 73 -5.93 8.45 9.40
C LEU A 73 -6.04 9.66 10.34
N VAL A 74 -5.04 10.55 10.30
CA VAL A 74 -5.03 11.79 11.10
C VAL A 74 -6.23 12.67 10.75
N GLU A 75 -6.48 12.90 9.46
CA GLU A 75 -7.58 13.75 9.00
C GLU A 75 -8.95 13.16 9.35
N LYS A 76 -9.15 11.86 9.15
CA LYS A 76 -10.45 11.20 9.36
C LYS A 76 -10.79 10.96 10.83
N TYR A 77 -9.80 10.54 11.63
CA TYR A 77 -9.99 10.17 13.03
C TYR A 77 -9.57 11.26 14.02
N ARG A 78 -9.16 12.44 13.53
CA ARG A 78 -8.73 13.59 14.34
C ARG A 78 -7.65 13.22 15.36
N LEU A 79 -6.70 12.38 14.92
CA LEU A 79 -5.56 11.98 15.74
C LEU A 79 -4.65 13.20 15.91
N GLN A 80 -4.30 13.52 17.16
CA GLN A 80 -3.38 14.62 17.50
C GLN A 80 -1.92 14.20 17.32
#